data_AF-U5DIT8-F1
#
_entry.id   AF-U5DIT8-F1
#
_cell.length_a   1.000
_cell.length_b   1.000
_cell.length_c   1.000
_cell.angle_alpha   90.00
_cell.angle_beta   90.00
_cell.angle_gamma   90.00
#
_symmetry.space_group_name_H-M   'P 1'
#
loop_
_entity.id
_entity.type
_entity.pdbx_description
1 polymer ?
#
loop_
_entity_poly.entity_id
_entity_poly.type
_entity_poly.pdbx_seq_one_letter_code
_entity_poly.pdbx_strand_id
1 'polypeptide(L)'
;MNARTLGLGQADAAFIADISERTGQRIEAGTHQPNRGAPPQQVNPRDPLNGLWEDELEPMLRREPRLKATTLYEYLQDKYPGRYGQVLRTLQ
;
A
#
# COMPACT_ATOMS: atom_id res chain seq x y z
N MET A 1 -8.72 -12.98 23.04
CA MET A 1 -9.53 -14.18 23.32
C MET A 1 -10.80 -14.11 22.49
N ASN A 2 -11.23 -15.21 21.85
CA ASN A 2 -12.49 -15.24 21.10
C ASN A 2 -13.56 -15.92 21.97
N ALA A 3 -14.43 -15.13 22.60
CA ALA A 3 -15.44 -15.61 23.55
C ALA A 3 -16.38 -16.68 22.96
N ARG A 4 -16.64 -16.65 21.64
CA ARG A 4 -17.42 -17.68 20.95
C ARG A 4 -16.72 -19.03 20.94
N THR A 5 -15.40 -19.04 20.71
CA THR A 5 -14.60 -20.27 20.70
C THR A 5 -14.48 -20.92 22.07
N LEU A 6 -14.80 -20.17 23.13
CA LEU A 6 -14.86 -20.64 24.51
C LEU A 6 -16.27 -21.12 24.92
N GLY A 7 -17.24 -21.15 23.99
CA GLY A 7 -18.60 -21.64 24.22
C GLY A 7 -19.55 -20.64 24.91
N LEU A 8 -19.16 -19.38 25.06
CA LEU A 8 -19.99 -18.35 25.67
C LEU A 8 -21.15 -17.92 24.76
N GLY A 9 -22.24 -17.40 25.35
CA GLY A 9 -23.43 -16.94 24.63
C GLY A 9 -23.18 -15.75 23.69
N GLN A 10 -24.16 -15.43 22.86
CA GLN A 10 -24.07 -14.32 21.89
C GLN A 10 -23.86 -12.97 22.60
N ALA A 11 -24.73 -12.69 23.56
CA ALA A 11 -24.69 -11.47 24.35
C ALA A 11 -23.42 -11.37 25.20
N ASP A 12 -22.99 -12.45 25.86
CA ASP A 12 -21.78 -12.45 26.70
C ASP A 12 -20.52 -12.17 25.88
N ALA A 13 -20.41 -12.77 24.69
CA ALA A 13 -19.30 -12.51 23.80
C ALA A 13 -19.28 -11.07 23.29
N ALA A 14 -20.45 -10.48 23.00
CA ALA A 14 -20.57 -9.09 22.60
C ALA A 14 -20.17 -8.14 23.74
N PHE A 15 -20.59 -8.44 24.97
CA PHE A 15 -20.21 -7.70 26.17
C PHE A 15 -18.69 -7.75 26.43
N ILE A 16 -18.08 -8.94 26.34
CA ILE A 16 -16.63 -9.13 26.48
C ILE A 16 -15.86 -8.37 25.38
N ALA A 17 -16.43 -8.31 24.18
CA ALA A 17 -15.84 -7.61 23.04
C ALA A 17 -16.12 -6.09 23.06
N ASP A 18 -16.81 -5.56 24.07
CA ASP A 18 -17.21 -4.16 24.21
C ASP A 18 -17.97 -3.62 22.98
N ILE A 19 -18.88 -4.44 22.44
CA ILE A 19 -19.73 -4.08 21.31
C ILE A 19 -21.20 -4.35 21.64
N SER A 20 -22.09 -3.67 20.92
CA SER A 20 -23.52 -3.94 21.04
C SER A 20 -23.86 -5.37 20.63
N GLU A 21 -24.86 -5.98 21.29
CA GLU A 21 -25.37 -7.31 20.93
C GLU A 21 -25.75 -7.38 19.45
N ARG A 22 -26.39 -6.33 18.92
CA ARG A 22 -26.78 -6.22 17.50
C ARG A 22 -25.58 -6.24 16.55
N THR A 23 -24.46 -5.65 16.95
CA THR A 23 -23.20 -5.72 16.19
C THR A 23 -22.66 -7.15 16.21
N GLY A 24 -22.64 -7.80 17.38
CA GLY A 24 -22.24 -9.20 17.51
C GLY A 24 -23.09 -10.13 16.65
N GLN A 25 -24.41 -9.96 16.63
CA GLN A 25 -25.33 -10.75 15.79
C GLN A 25 -25.04 -10.58 14.30
N ARG A 26 -24.77 -9.34 13.85
CA ARG A 26 -24.39 -9.07 12.46
C ARG A 26 -23.06 -9.72 12.08
N ILE A 27 -22.09 -9.75 13.01
CA ILE A 27 -20.80 -10.40 12.80
C ILE A 27 -21.01 -11.91 12.66
N GLU A 28 -21.77 -12.54 13.54
CA GLU A 28 -22.08 -13.97 13.49
C GLU A 28 -22.90 -14.36 12.25
N ALA A 29 -23.85 -13.52 11.84
CA ALA A 29 -24.63 -13.70 10.63
C ALA A 29 -23.84 -13.41 9.33
N GLY A 30 -22.57 -12.99 9.42
CA GLY A 30 -21.75 -12.65 8.26
C GLY A 30 -22.19 -11.38 7.51
N THR A 31 -23.07 -10.58 8.10
CA THR A 31 -23.61 -9.34 7.50
C THR A 31 -22.93 -8.07 8.01
N HIS A 32 -21.94 -8.22 8.89
CA HIS A 32 -21.13 -7.12 9.36
C HIS A 32 -20.19 -6.63 8.24
N GLN A 33 -20.38 -5.37 7.84
CA GLN A 33 -19.59 -4.71 6.82
C GLN A 33 -18.83 -3.55 7.48
N PRO A 34 -17.62 -3.79 8.03
CA PRO A 34 -16.86 -2.77 8.77
C PRO A 34 -16.50 -1.57 7.89
N ASN A 35 -16.35 -1.79 6.58
CA ASN A 35 -15.94 -0.78 5.61
C ASN A 35 -17.09 -0.30 4.71
N ARG A 36 -18.36 -0.43 5.16
CA ARG A 36 -19.51 0.03 4.37
C ARG A 36 -19.40 1.56 4.17
N GLY A 37 -19.24 1.98 2.92
CA GLY A 37 -19.11 3.41 2.57
C GLY A 37 -17.71 3.98 2.74
N ALA A 38 -16.72 3.17 3.10
CA ALA A 38 -15.32 3.62 3.07
C ALA A 38 -14.91 3.89 1.61
N PRO A 39 -14.20 5.00 1.33
CA PRO A 39 -13.64 5.22 0.01
C PRO A 39 -12.67 4.07 -0.34
N PRO A 40 -12.48 3.75 -1.63
CA PRO A 40 -11.46 2.79 -2.03
C PRO A 40 -10.13 3.17 -1.39
N GLN A 41 -9.46 2.21 -0.75
CA GLN A 41 -8.13 2.43 -0.23
C GLN A 41 -7.24 2.81 -1.41
N GLN A 42 -6.71 4.05 -1.43
CA GLN A 42 -5.79 4.49 -2.46
C GLN A 42 -4.57 3.56 -2.41
N VAL A 43 -4.43 2.72 -3.44
CA VAL A 43 -3.21 1.96 -3.65
C VAL A 43 -2.16 2.98 -4.04
N ASN A 44 -1.24 3.28 -3.13
CA ASN A 44 -0.10 4.12 -3.47
C ASN A 44 0.67 3.38 -4.57
N PRO A 45 0.95 3.99 -5.74
CA PRO A 45 1.77 3.36 -6.76
C PRO A 45 3.06 2.88 -6.09
N ARG A 46 3.39 1.59 -6.28
CA ARG A 46 4.66 1.05 -5.78
C ARG A 46 5.79 1.94 -6.28
N ASP A 47 6.76 2.22 -5.43
CA ASP A 47 7.88 3.10 -5.76
C ASP A 47 8.53 2.62 -7.08
N PRO A 48 8.53 3.47 -8.14
CA PRO A 48 9.02 3.09 -9.46
C PRO A 48 10.53 2.83 -9.50
N LEU A 49 11.27 3.25 -8.47
CA LEU A 49 12.72 3.05 -8.32
C LEU A 49 13.08 2.00 -7.27
N ASN A 50 12.09 1.36 -6.64
CA ASN A 50 12.34 0.40 -5.57
C ASN A 50 13.31 -0.71 -6.01
N GLY A 51 14.45 -0.80 -5.32
CA GLY A 51 15.58 -1.70 -5.62
C GLY A 51 16.55 -1.18 -6.68
N LEU A 52 16.08 -0.42 -7.68
CA LEU A 52 16.95 0.16 -8.71
C LEU A 52 17.81 1.31 -8.18
N TRP A 53 17.33 1.99 -7.14
CA TRP A 53 18.10 3.05 -6.51
C TRP A 53 19.40 2.50 -5.93
N GLU A 54 19.30 1.49 -5.06
CA GLU A 54 20.44 0.88 -4.38
C GLU A 54 21.34 0.09 -5.35
N ASP A 55 20.74 -0.64 -6.28
CA ASP A 55 21.47 -1.54 -7.18
C ASP A 55 22.26 -0.79 -8.27
N GLU A 56 21.76 0.37 -8.74
CA GLU A 56 22.28 1.00 -9.96
C GLU A 56 22.58 2.50 -9.80
N LEU A 57 21.58 3.28 -9.38
CA LEU A 57 21.69 4.74 -9.40
C LEU A 57 22.64 5.26 -8.32
N GLU A 58 22.58 4.69 -7.12
CA GLU A 58 23.46 5.05 -6.02
C GLU A 58 24.93 4.75 -6.35
N PRO A 59 25.32 3.56 -6.85
CA PRO A 59 26.68 3.31 -7.31
C PRO A 59 27.16 4.28 -8.40
N MET A 60 26.30 4.66 -9.35
CA MET A 60 26.65 5.64 -10.38
C MET A 60 26.94 7.02 -9.78
N LEU A 61 26.09 7.48 -8.87
CA LEU A 61 26.26 8.76 -8.17
C LEU A 61 27.47 8.77 -7.23
N ARG A 62 27.78 7.64 -6.58
CA ARG A 62 28.98 7.50 -5.75
C ARG A 62 30.25 7.60 -6.58
N ARG A 63 30.24 7.13 -7.83
CA ARG A 63 31.38 7.19 -8.75
C ARG A 63 31.52 8.56 -9.40
N GLU A 64 30.42 9.17 -9.83
CA GLU A 64 30.39 10.51 -10.44
C GLU A 64 29.26 11.34 -9.84
N PRO A 65 29.53 12.08 -8.74
CA PRO A 65 28.50 12.87 -8.05
C PRO A 65 27.94 14.04 -8.87
N ARG A 66 28.60 14.39 -9.99
CA ARG A 66 28.16 15.46 -10.89
C ARG A 66 27.15 14.98 -11.93
N LEU A 67 26.81 13.69 -11.95
CA LEU A 67 25.78 13.17 -12.83
C LEU A 67 24.46 13.91 -12.62
N LYS A 68 23.87 14.34 -13.73
CA LYS A 68 22.57 15.02 -13.71
C LYS A 68 21.47 13.98 -13.53
N ALA A 69 20.40 14.37 -12.86
CA ALA A 69 19.20 13.55 -12.74
C ALA A 69 18.63 13.16 -14.12
N THR A 70 18.75 14.05 -15.12
CA THR A 70 18.35 13.75 -16.51
C THR A 70 19.16 12.60 -17.11
N THR A 71 20.48 12.59 -16.89
CA THR A 71 21.36 11.52 -17.39
C THR A 71 21.06 10.18 -16.73
N LEU A 72 20.77 10.18 -15.42
CA LEU A 72 20.31 8.98 -14.71
C LEU A 72 18.96 8.49 -15.24
N TYR A 73 18.05 9.41 -15.57
CA TYR A 73 16.75 9.05 -16.11
C TYR A 73 16.82 8.51 -17.54
N GLU A 74 17.65 9.12 -18.40
CA GLU A 74 17.96 8.63 -19.76
C GLU A 74 18.56 7.22 -19.69
N TYR A 75 19.50 6.99 -18.76
CA TYR A 75 20.03 5.64 -18.51
C TYR A 75 18.93 4.63 -18.17
N LEU A 76 17.97 4.98 -17.33
CA LEU A 76 16.84 4.11 -17.00
C LEU A 76 15.93 3.85 -18.21
N GLN A 77 15.70 4.85 -19.06
CA GLN A 77 14.91 4.70 -20.28
C GLN A 77 15.57 3.76 -21.27
N ASP A 78 16.89 3.90 -21.46
CA ASP A 78 17.68 3.06 -22.36
C ASP A 78 17.76 1.61 -21.85
N LYS A 79 17.96 1.44 -20.54
CA LYS A 79 18.12 0.12 -19.91
C LYS A 79 16.79 -0.63 -19.74
N TYR A 80 15.69 0.08 -19.51
CA TYR A 80 14.35 -0.48 -19.31
C TYR A 80 13.35 0.10 -20.31
N PRO A 81 13.43 -0.29 -21.59
CA PRO A 81 12.55 0.24 -22.63
C PRO A 81 11.08 -0.03 -22.32
N GLY A 82 10.25 0.99 -22.43
CA GLY A 82 8.80 0.92 -22.15
C GLY A 82 8.42 0.98 -20.66
N ARG A 83 9.37 0.93 -19.72
CA ARG A 83 9.11 1.06 -18.28
C ARG A 83 9.10 2.52 -17.81
N TYR A 84 9.96 3.35 -18.42
CA TYR A 84 10.05 4.78 -18.15
C TYR A 84 9.66 5.56 -19.40
N GLY A 85 8.62 6.39 -19.30
CA GLY A 85 8.13 7.20 -20.42
C GLY A 85 9.05 8.39 -20.71
N GLN A 86 8.97 8.93 -21.93
CA GLN A 86 9.64 10.18 -22.26
C GLN A 86 8.82 11.34 -21.71
N VAL A 87 9.31 11.99 -20.65
CA VAL A 87 8.61 13.11 -20.00
C VAL A 87 9.28 14.42 -20.38
N LEU A 88 8.92 14.97 -21.54
CA LEU A 88 9.22 16.35 -21.88
C LEU A 88 8.15 17.24 -21.22
N ARG A 89 8.31 17.57 -19.94
CA ARG A 89 7.41 18.58 -19.34
C ARG A 89 7.77 19.95 -19.91
N THR A 90 6.81 20.58 -20.56
CA THR A 90 6.77 22.04 -20.66
C THR A 90 6.40 22.59 -19.28
N LEU A 91 7.19 23.52 -18.75
CA LEU A 91 6.72 24.40 -17.68
C LEU A 91 5.66 25.31 -18.31
N GLN A 92 4.38 25.10 -17.99
CA GLN A 92 3.30 26.02 -18.32
C GLN A 92 2.92 26.83 -17.09
#